data_AF-A0A7J7KDK2-F1
#
_entry.id   AF-A0A7J7KDK2-F1
#
_cell.length_a   1.000
_cell.length_b   1.000
_cell.length_c   1.000
_cell.angle_alpha   90.00
_cell.angle_beta   90.00
_cell.angle_gamma   90.00
#
_symmetry.space_group_name_H-M   'P 1'
#
loop_
_entity.id
_entity.type
_entity.pdbx_description
1 polymer ?
#
loop_
_entity_poly.entity_id
_entity_poly.type
_entity_poly.pdbx_seq_one_letter_code
_entity_poly.pdbx_strand_id
1 'polypeptide(L)'
;MEAVAKHDFNATADDELSFQKNDLVKVLDMEEDRNWYKAEKEGREGFIPANYIKMKPNAWYHGKIKRANCELLLLKKYPNGSCIQPDGAFVVRLSESTPGDFSLSVKWSDAVQHFKSYETEVGGTSCG
;
A
#
# COMPACT_ATOMS: atom_id res chain seq x y z
N MET A 1 -5.08 -0.22 2.03
CA MET A 1 -4.36 0.74 2.91
C MET A 1 -5.37 1.50 3.76
N GLU A 2 -5.04 1.85 5.00
CA GLU A 2 -5.91 2.74 5.79
C GLU A 2 -5.65 4.22 5.49
N ALA A 3 -6.72 5.01 5.44
CA ALA A 3 -6.68 6.46 5.37
C ALA A 3 -7.66 7.07 6.36
N VAL A 4 -7.39 8.32 6.77
CA VAL A 4 -8.28 9.12 7.60
C VAL A 4 -8.83 10.29 6.80
N ALA A 5 -10.14 10.50 6.87
CA ALA A 5 -10.79 11.64 6.24
C ALA A 5 -10.39 12.97 6.90
N LYS A 6 -9.98 13.95 6.10
CA LYS A 6 -9.66 15.32 6.55
C LYS A 6 -10.89 16.22 6.60
N HIS A 7 -11.88 15.92 5.76
CA HIS A 7 -13.11 16.67 5.58
C HIS A 7 -14.28 15.70 5.44
N ASP A 8 -15.48 16.20 5.67
CA ASP A 8 -16.70 15.52 5.27
C ASP A 8 -16.84 15.52 3.74
N PHE A 9 -17.40 14.44 3.21
CA PHE A 9 -17.72 14.28 1.81
C PHE A 9 -19.05 13.52 1.71
N ASN A 10 -20.00 14.15 1.03
CA ASN A 10 -21.28 13.53 0.71
C ASN A 10 -21.25 13.08 -0.74
N ALA A 11 -21.45 11.79 -0.98
CA ALA A 11 -21.54 11.20 -2.30
C ALA A 11 -22.65 11.90 -3.12
N THR A 12 -22.31 12.22 -4.35
CA THR A 12 -23.18 12.83 -5.36
C THR A 12 -23.58 11.84 -6.46
N ALA A 13 -22.79 10.78 -6.65
CA ALA A 13 -23.07 9.65 -7.53
C ALA A 13 -23.18 8.33 -6.77
N ASP A 14 -23.82 7.33 -7.37
CA ASP A 14 -24.04 6.01 -6.75
C ASP A 14 -22.74 5.23 -6.53
N ASP A 15 -21.74 5.49 -7.38
CA ASP A 15 -20.40 4.89 -7.28
C ASP A 15 -19.49 5.59 -6.26
N GLU A 16 -19.94 6.67 -5.62
CA GLU A 16 -19.15 7.45 -4.65
C GLU A 16 -19.44 7.04 -3.20
N LEU A 17 -18.41 7.10 -2.36
CA LEU A 17 -18.52 6.72 -0.95
C LEU A 17 -18.57 7.97 -0.05
N SER A 18 -19.64 8.11 0.72
CA SER A 18 -19.78 9.19 1.71
C SER A 18 -18.98 8.89 2.98
N PHE A 19 -18.28 9.91 3.52
CA PHE A 19 -17.52 9.81 4.76
C PHE A 19 -17.51 11.14 5.51
N GLN A 20 -17.31 11.09 6.82
CA GLN A 20 -17.18 12.27 7.67
C GLN A 20 -15.73 12.54 8.02
N LYS A 21 -15.42 13.79 8.39
CA LYS A 21 -14.09 14.14 8.90
C LYS A 21 -13.70 13.23 10.08
N ASN A 22 -12.47 12.73 10.05
CA ASN A 22 -11.89 11.74 10.96
C ASN A 22 -12.36 10.29 10.78
N ASP A 23 -13.23 10.00 9.81
CA ASP A 23 -13.57 8.61 9.49
C ASP A 23 -12.35 7.85 8.99
N LEU A 24 -12.29 6.57 9.37
CA LEU A 24 -11.32 5.62 8.84
C LEU A 24 -11.92 4.92 7.63
N VAL A 25 -11.20 5.00 6.52
CA VAL A 25 -11.56 4.34 5.26
C VAL A 25 -10.41 3.46 4.79
N LYS A 26 -10.74 2.36 4.14
CA LYS A 26 -9.75 1.42 3.60
C LYS A 26 -9.65 1.62 2.10
N VAL A 27 -8.58 2.26 1.65
CA VAL A 27 -8.28 2.41 0.22
C VAL A 27 -7.89 1.06 -0.37
N LEU A 28 -8.64 0.63 -1.38
CA LEU A 28 -8.47 -0.61 -2.13
C LEU A 28 -7.59 -0.39 -3.35
N ASP A 29 -7.86 0.67 -4.13
CA ASP A 29 -7.14 0.98 -5.37
C ASP A 29 -6.80 2.48 -5.46
N MET A 30 -5.61 2.77 -6.00
CA MET A 30 -5.07 4.11 -6.21
C MET A 30 -4.35 4.26 -7.56
N GLU A 31 -4.44 3.26 -8.42
CA GLU A 31 -3.62 3.13 -9.62
C GLU A 31 -4.26 3.75 -10.85
N GLU A 32 -5.59 3.81 -10.91
CA GLU A 32 -6.33 4.32 -12.07
C GLU A 32 -6.31 5.86 -12.14
N ASP A 33 -6.51 6.55 -11.01
CA ASP A 33 -6.62 8.01 -10.97
C ASP A 33 -5.92 8.64 -9.76
N ARG A 34 -5.27 9.78 -9.97
CA ARG A 34 -4.64 10.55 -8.86
C ARG A 34 -5.65 11.33 -8.04
N ASN A 35 -6.83 11.58 -8.59
CA ASN A 35 -7.86 12.42 -7.98
C ASN A 35 -8.90 11.60 -7.21
N TRP A 36 -9.10 10.33 -7.59
CA TRP A 36 -10.11 9.45 -7.04
C TRP A 36 -9.51 8.11 -6.67
N TYR A 37 -9.75 7.66 -5.44
CA TYR A 37 -9.33 6.36 -4.96
C TYR A 37 -10.54 5.49 -4.69
N LYS A 38 -10.44 4.20 -5.01
CA LYS A 38 -11.46 3.24 -4.62
C LYS A 38 -11.25 2.87 -3.16
N ALA A 39 -12.26 3.02 -2.33
CA ALA A 39 -12.19 2.74 -0.90
C ALA A 39 -13.41 1.98 -0.38
N GLU A 40 -13.22 1.35 0.77
CA GLU A 40 -14.22 0.60 1.52
C GLU A 40 -14.42 1.22 2.90
N LYS A 41 -15.69 1.42 3.29
CA LYS A 41 -16.11 1.83 4.63
C LYS A 41 -17.34 1.03 5.05
N GLU A 42 -17.27 0.36 6.20
CA GLU A 42 -18.39 -0.37 6.80
C GLU A 42 -19.06 -1.37 5.82
N GLY A 43 -18.26 -2.02 4.96
CA GLY A 43 -18.74 -2.98 3.96
C GLY A 43 -19.36 -2.34 2.71
N ARG A 44 -19.29 -1.02 2.56
CA ARG A 44 -19.63 -0.31 1.32
C ARG A 44 -18.37 0.14 0.61
N GLU A 45 -18.30 -0.17 -0.67
CA GLU A 45 -17.22 0.25 -1.56
C GLU A 45 -17.67 1.42 -2.43
N GLY A 46 -16.75 2.31 -2.75
CA GLY A 46 -17.00 3.41 -3.69
C GLY A 46 -15.78 4.30 -3.87
N PHE A 47 -15.90 5.30 -4.73
CA PHE A 47 -14.84 6.24 -5.03
C PHE A 47 -14.85 7.41 -4.04
N ILE A 48 -13.65 7.80 -3.61
CA ILE A 48 -13.42 8.92 -2.71
C ILE A 48 -12.38 9.88 -3.29
N PRO A 49 -12.53 11.19 -3.10
CA PRO A 49 -11.53 12.15 -3.57
C PRO A 49 -10.24 12.06 -2.75
N ALA A 50 -9.12 11.84 -3.44
CA ALA A 50 -7.78 11.70 -2.85
C ALA A 50 -7.36 12.90 -1.98
N ASN A 51 -7.80 14.11 -2.34
CA ASN A 51 -7.50 15.34 -1.59
C ASN A 51 -8.20 15.42 -0.23
N TYR A 52 -9.30 14.68 -0.04
CA TYR A 52 -10.11 14.73 1.17
C TYR A 52 -9.66 13.70 2.21
N ILE A 53 -8.73 12.83 1.84
CA ILE A 53 -8.19 11.80 2.74
C ILE A 53 -6.70 11.99 2.98
N LYS A 54 -6.25 11.49 4.12
CA LYS A 54 -4.85 11.39 4.51
C LYS A 54 -4.55 9.91 4.65
N MET A 55 -3.76 9.35 3.73
CA MET A 55 -3.23 8.00 3.89
C MET A 55 -2.51 7.93 5.24
N LYS A 56 -2.87 6.95 6.07
CA LYS A 56 -2.06 6.65 7.24
C LYS A 56 -0.72 6.11 6.73
N PRO A 57 0.41 6.65 7.20
CA PRO A 57 1.71 6.11 6.84
C PRO A 57 1.81 4.70 7.42
N ASN A 58 1.57 3.70 6.58
CA ASN A 58 1.92 2.33 6.90
C ASN A 58 3.40 2.19 6.57
N ALA A 59 4.25 2.10 7.60
CA ALA A 59 5.70 1.97 7.45
C ALA A 59 6.13 0.77 6.59
N TRP A 60 5.21 -0.19 6.39
CA TRP A 60 5.43 -1.45 5.71
C TRP A 60 4.91 -1.49 4.25
N TYR A 61 4.17 -0.49 3.76
CA TYR A 61 3.62 -0.47 2.39
C TYR A 61 3.90 0.86 1.68
N HIS A 62 4.77 0.81 0.67
CA HIS A 62 5.24 1.99 -0.06
C HIS A 62 4.74 2.04 -1.53
N GLY A 63 3.88 1.10 -1.94
CA GLY A 63 3.30 1.06 -3.30
C GLY A 63 4.37 0.90 -4.39
N LYS A 64 4.36 1.79 -5.40
CA LYS A 64 5.36 1.85 -6.49
C LYS A 64 6.68 2.44 -5.98
N ILE A 65 7.46 1.66 -5.24
CA ILE A 65 8.83 2.00 -4.88
C ILE A 65 9.82 1.11 -5.63
N LYS A 66 10.83 1.73 -6.24
CA LYS A 66 11.93 1.01 -6.89
C LYS A 66 12.73 0.21 -5.88
N ARG A 67 13.32 -0.91 -6.31
CA ARG A 67 14.21 -1.74 -5.49
C ARG A 67 15.27 -0.92 -4.78
N ALA A 68 16.00 -0.09 -5.52
CA ALA A 68 17.07 0.76 -4.98
C ALA A 68 16.56 1.74 -3.90
N ASN A 69 15.40 2.35 -4.11
CA ASN A 69 14.80 3.25 -3.13
C ASN A 69 14.37 2.49 -1.87
N CYS A 70 13.92 1.25 -2.01
CA CYS A 70 13.56 0.39 -0.89
C CYS A 70 14.80 0.03 -0.03
N GLU A 71 15.92 -0.29 -0.67
CA GLU A 71 17.19 -0.56 0.01
C GLU A 71 17.67 0.66 0.82
N LEU A 72 17.59 1.86 0.23
CA LEU A 72 17.94 3.11 0.92
C LEU A 72 17.06 3.38 2.15
N LEU A 73 15.77 3.05 2.08
CA LEU A 73 14.85 3.25 3.21
C LEU A 73 15.12 2.27 4.36
N LEU A 74 15.35 1.00 4.02
CA LEU A 74 15.59 -0.07 5.00
C LEU A 74 16.99 0.04 5.64
N LEU A 75 18.00 0.47 4.88
CA LEU A 75 19.37 0.63 5.35
C LEU A 75 19.69 2.04 5.86
N LYS A 76 18.67 2.91 6.00
CA LYS A 76 18.88 4.27 6.47
C LYS A 76 19.48 4.25 7.89
N LYS A 77 20.57 4.99 8.08
CA LYS A 77 21.28 5.13 9.36
C LYS A 77 21.12 6.54 9.92
N TYR A 78 21.11 6.65 11.24
CA TYR A 78 21.26 7.92 11.94
C TYR A 78 22.71 8.43 11.77
N PRO A 79 22.97 9.74 12.02
CA PRO A 79 24.31 10.32 11.93
C PRO A 79 25.35 9.64 12.86
N ASN A 80 24.88 8.96 13.91
CA ASN A 80 25.70 8.19 14.84
C ASN A 80 26.04 6.78 14.33
N GLY A 81 25.65 6.42 13.10
CA GLY A 81 25.91 5.13 12.47
C GLY A 81 24.91 4.01 12.82
N SER A 82 23.97 4.24 13.74
CA SER A 82 22.95 3.25 14.08
C SER A 82 21.85 3.14 13.02
N CYS A 83 21.35 1.93 12.77
CA CYS A 83 20.25 1.70 11.84
C CYS A 83 18.95 2.32 12.37
N ILE A 84 18.22 3.03 11.51
CA ILE A 84 16.91 3.60 11.86
C ILE A 84 15.86 2.50 11.93
N GLN A 85 15.93 1.54 11.01
CA GLN A 85 14.98 0.43 10.95
C GLN A 85 15.52 -0.78 11.72
N PRO A 86 14.69 -1.46 12.53
CA PRO A 86 15.07 -2.69 13.20
C PRO A 86 15.23 -3.87 12.22
N ASP A 87 15.92 -4.91 12.65
CA ASP A 87 15.95 -6.17 11.90
C ASP A 87 14.54 -6.78 11.81
N GLY A 88 14.23 -7.33 10.64
CA GLY A 88 12.87 -7.77 10.31
C GLY A 88 11.96 -6.65 9.80
N ALA A 89 12.41 -5.39 9.76
CA ALA A 89 11.67 -4.34 9.06
C ALA A 89 11.50 -4.72 7.59
N PHE A 90 10.28 -4.58 7.07
CA PHE A 90 9.96 -5.01 5.71
C PHE A 90 9.14 -3.95 4.98
N VAL A 91 9.24 -4.00 3.65
CA VAL A 91 8.48 -3.16 2.73
C VAL A 91 7.89 -4.05 1.66
N VAL A 92 6.57 -4.01 1.52
CA VAL A 92 5.86 -4.56 0.36
C VAL A 92 5.82 -3.49 -0.73
N ARG A 93 6.24 -3.87 -1.93
CA ARG A 93 6.30 -3.01 -3.12
C ARG A 93 5.71 -3.73 -4.33
N LEU A 94 5.26 -2.98 -5.32
CA LEU A 94 4.91 -3.55 -6.62
C LEU A 94 6.18 -4.05 -7.33
N SER A 95 6.07 -5.18 -8.03
CA SER A 95 7.17 -5.77 -8.76
C SER A 95 7.52 -4.93 -9.99
N GLU A 96 8.76 -4.48 -10.08
CA GLU A 96 9.24 -3.71 -11.23
C GLU A 96 9.38 -4.57 -12.49
N SER A 97 9.59 -5.88 -12.30
CA SER A 97 9.82 -6.83 -13.40
C SER A 97 8.53 -7.50 -13.88
N THR A 98 7.46 -7.47 -13.10
CA THR A 98 6.20 -8.11 -13.46
C THR A 98 5.03 -7.24 -13.03
N PRO A 99 4.42 -6.51 -13.97
CA PRO A 99 3.23 -5.70 -13.69
C PRO A 99 2.12 -6.56 -13.06
N GLY A 100 1.57 -6.12 -11.93
CA GLY A 100 0.52 -6.83 -11.19
C GLY A 100 1.01 -7.71 -10.03
N ASP A 101 2.30 -8.08 -9.99
CA ASP A 101 2.87 -8.85 -8.87
C ASP A 101 3.38 -7.94 -7.74
N PHE A 102 3.47 -8.49 -6.53
CA PHE A 102 4.17 -7.86 -5.41
C PHE A 102 5.58 -8.40 -5.21
N SER A 103 6.40 -7.60 -4.55
CA SER A 103 7.72 -7.98 -4.06
C SER A 103 7.84 -7.54 -2.61
N LEU A 104 8.30 -8.44 -1.75
CA LEU A 104 8.56 -8.20 -0.35
C LEU A 104 10.06 -7.94 -0.18
N SER A 105 10.43 -6.83 0.46
CA SER A 105 11.83 -6.50 0.75
C SER A 105 12.01 -6.47 2.27
N VAL A 106 12.89 -7.30 2.82
CA VAL A 106 13.07 -7.47 4.28
C VAL A 106 14.50 -7.10 4.65
N LYS A 107 14.66 -6.25 5.66
CA LYS A 107 15.96 -5.92 6.24
C LYS A 107 16.41 -7.04 7.18
N TRP A 108 17.64 -7.49 6.97
CA TRP A 108 18.35 -8.40 7.86
C TRP A 108 19.79 -7.93 8.05
N SER A 109 20.15 -7.55 9.27
CA SER A 109 21.45 -6.99 9.61
C SER A 109 21.79 -5.78 8.73
N ASP A 110 22.91 -5.77 8.00
CA ASP A 110 23.29 -4.67 7.11
C ASP A 110 22.87 -4.89 5.65
N ALA A 111 21.96 -5.84 5.41
CA ALA A 111 21.51 -6.22 4.08
C ALA A 111 19.98 -6.18 3.96
N VAL A 112 19.51 -6.13 2.71
CA VAL A 112 18.09 -6.24 2.35
C VAL A 112 17.91 -7.44 1.43
N GLN A 113 16.99 -8.32 1.81
CA GLN A 113 16.57 -9.46 1.00
C GLN A 113 15.30 -9.10 0.24
N HIS A 114 15.18 -9.55 -1.00
CA HIS A 114 14.01 -9.30 -1.83
C HIS A 114 13.38 -10.62 -2.27
N PHE A 115 12.10 -10.77 -2.00
CA PHE A 115 11.27 -11.91 -2.37
C PHE A 115 10.21 -11.45 -3.36
N LYS A 116 9.88 -12.28 -4.33
CA LYS A 116 8.74 -12.04 -5.22
C LYS A 116 7.60 -12.93 -4.75
N SER A 117 6.41 -12.37 -4.55
CA SER A 117 5.22 -13.20 -4.40
C SER A 117 4.85 -13.73 -5.77
N TYR A 118 4.61 -15.03 -5.88
CA TYR A 118 4.01 -15.62 -7.06
C TYR A 118 2.58 -15.96 -6.69
N GLU A 119 1.60 -15.45 -7.43
CA GLU A 119 0.26 -16.01 -7.37
C GLU A 119 0.35 -17.42 -7.96
N THR A 120 0.17 -18.44 -7.12
CA THR A 120 -0.06 -19.78 -7.65
C THR A 120 -1.47 -19.78 -8.21
N GLU A 121 -1.61 -19.82 -9.53
CA GLU A 121 -2.88 -20.19 -10.15
C GLU A 121 -3.31 -21.50 -9.50
N VAL A 122 -4.35 -21.46 -8.66
CA VAL A 122 -5.03 -22.68 -8.20
C VAL A 122 -5.68 -23.25 -9.45
N GLY A 123 -4.90 -24.03 -10.20
CA GLY A 123 -5.37 -24.83 -11.31
C GLY A 123 -6.48 -25.72 -10.80
N GLY A 124 -7.72 -25.30 -11.05
CA GLY A 124 -8.91 -26.10 -10.88
C GLY A 124 -8.71 -27.35 -11.73
N THR A 125 -8.34 -28.44 -11.08
CA THR A 125 -8.38 -29.77 -11.67
C THR A 125 -9.87 -30.08 -11.83
N SER A 126 -10.41 -29.80 -13.02
CA SER A 126 -11.62 -30.47 -13.48
C SER A 126 -11.25 -31.94 -13.66
N CYS A 127 -11.54 -32.76 -12.66
CA CYS A 127 -11.61 -34.20 -12.83
C CYS A 127 -12.78 -34.51 -13.77
N GLY A 128 -12.46 -35.06 -14.94
CA GLY A 128 -13.39 -35.65 -15.90
C GLY A 128 -12.83 -36.97 -16.39
#